data_AF-A0AAN6ECQ0-F1
#
_entry.id   AF-A0AAN6ECQ0-F1
#
_cell.length_a   1.000
_cell.length_b   1.000
_cell.length_c   1.000
_cell.angle_alpha   90.00
_cell.angle_beta   90.00
_cell.angle_gamma   90.00
#
_symmetry.space_group_name_H-M   'P 1'
#
loop_
_entity.id
_entity.type
_entity.pdbx_description
1 polymer ?
#
loop_
_entity_poly.entity_id
_entity_poly.type
_entity_poly.pdbx_seq_one_letter_code
_entity_poly.pdbx_strand_id
1 'polypeptide(L)'
;MDKPTETLLQIGRDISQLLASSHTSSLYTLFFIDQAARESSESPHASWPKVVTRVYNGLRALDIQQHARIYHVDPTYYSWPLYERALCMKAPSPAHLCKLVVLENKHWRTPTETHKSNAQYYAVLVQYVQTIDTKALAVYVRALGGNKMASRHFKFRLADPQVSKELTGYDKNGVSPVAMTHNVPVIMSTSITQLQPPVFWLGAGHVDYKLALPVQTFIDATQCMVAPVSQPVTFD
;
A
#
# COMPACT_ATOMS: atom_id res chain seq x y z
N MET A 1 4.32 22.43 -21.42
CA MET A 1 4.95 21.78 -20.25
C MET A 1 6.26 22.53 -20.04
N ASP A 2 6.47 23.17 -18.89
CA ASP A 2 7.64 24.04 -18.70
C ASP A 2 8.93 23.20 -18.68
N LYS A 3 9.98 23.69 -19.33
CA LYS A 3 11.30 23.02 -19.44
C LYS A 3 11.89 22.50 -18.11
N PRO A 4 11.72 23.18 -16.96
CA PRO A 4 12.17 22.66 -15.66
C PRO A 4 11.49 21.34 -15.26
N THR A 5 10.21 21.17 -15.58
CA THR A 5 9.45 19.95 -15.26
C THR A 5 9.95 18.75 -16.06
N GLU A 6 10.30 18.95 -17.34
CA GLU A 6 10.83 17.88 -18.19
C GLU A 6 12.20 17.37 -17.70
N THR A 7 13.06 18.28 -17.27
CA THR A 7 14.38 17.94 -16.72
C THR A 7 14.26 17.12 -15.44
N LEU A 8 13.37 17.52 -14.52
CA LEU A 8 13.12 16.77 -13.28
C LEU A 8 12.57 15.37 -13.53
N LEU A 9 11.66 15.24 -14.50
CA LEU A 9 11.13 13.94 -14.91
C LEU A 9 12.22 13.03 -15.49
N GLN A 10 13.12 13.58 -16.30
CA GLN A 10 14.22 12.81 -16.88
C GLN A 10 15.18 12.31 -15.81
N ILE A 11 15.64 13.19 -14.91
CA ILE A 11 16.48 12.81 -13.75
C ILE A 11 15.84 11.68 -12.96
N GLY A 12 14.52 11.72 -12.79
CA GLY A 12 13.77 10.67 -12.11
C GLY A 12 13.78 9.32 -12.76
N ARG A 13 13.62 9.30 -14.08
CA ARG A 13 13.71 8.08 -14.86
C ARG A 13 15.11 7.50 -14.74
N ASP A 14 16.14 8.34 -14.84
CA ASP A 14 17.54 7.91 -14.76
C ASP A 14 17.87 7.33 -13.38
N ILE A 15 17.44 7.99 -12.29
CA ILE A 15 17.57 7.48 -10.92
C ILE A 15 16.82 6.16 -10.76
N SER A 16 15.56 6.09 -11.23
CA SER A 16 14.77 4.86 -11.14
C SER A 16 15.42 3.70 -11.89
N GLN A 17 16.02 3.95 -13.06
CA GLN A 17 16.72 2.93 -13.84
C GLN A 17 17.99 2.46 -13.13
N LEU A 18 18.77 3.40 -12.57
CA LEU A 18 19.97 3.08 -11.79
C LEU A 18 19.64 2.19 -10.57
N LEU A 19 18.59 2.58 -9.83
CA LEU A 19 18.12 1.86 -8.64
C LEU A 19 17.48 0.50 -8.97
N ALA A 20 17.01 0.29 -10.21
CA ALA A 20 16.41 -0.97 -10.63
C ALA A 20 17.43 -2.08 -10.92
N SER A 21 18.73 -1.75 -11.04
CA SER A 21 19.79 -2.76 -11.17
C SER A 21 19.92 -3.60 -9.90
N SER A 22 20.21 -4.91 -10.04
CA SER A 22 20.25 -5.84 -8.89
C SER A 22 21.19 -5.39 -7.76
N HIS A 23 22.38 -4.89 -8.12
CA HIS A 23 23.36 -4.42 -7.14
C HIS A 23 22.87 -3.17 -6.39
N THR A 24 22.45 -2.13 -7.12
CA THR A 24 22.00 -0.87 -6.51
C THR A 24 20.70 -1.06 -5.74
N SER A 25 19.78 -1.90 -6.22
CA SER A 25 18.54 -2.28 -5.52
C SER A 25 18.84 -2.91 -4.15
N SER A 26 19.83 -3.81 -4.10
CA SER A 26 20.27 -4.44 -2.85
C SER A 26 20.89 -3.42 -1.89
N LEU A 27 21.78 -2.56 -2.38
CA LEU A 27 22.39 -1.49 -1.59
C LEU A 27 21.34 -0.51 -1.05
N TYR A 28 20.38 -0.11 -1.88
CA TYR A 28 19.27 0.74 -1.47
C TYR A 28 18.49 0.10 -0.32
N THR A 29 18.16 -1.19 -0.46
CA THR A 29 17.37 -1.91 0.56
C THR A 29 18.12 -2.00 1.88
N LEU A 30 19.43 -2.28 1.86
CA LEU A 30 20.26 -2.28 3.07
C LEU A 30 20.32 -0.90 3.72
N PHE A 31 20.54 0.15 2.93
CA PHE A 31 20.56 1.54 3.41
C PHE A 31 19.20 1.99 3.96
N PHE A 32 18.10 1.52 3.36
CA PHE A 32 16.76 1.77 3.84
C PHE A 32 16.53 1.14 5.21
N ILE A 33 16.90 -0.14 5.38
CA ILE A 33 16.72 -0.88 6.64
C ILE A 33 17.59 -0.27 7.75
N ASP A 34 18.85 0.08 7.46
CA ASP A 34 19.72 0.75 8.44
C ASP A 34 19.14 2.08 8.92
N GLN A 35 18.60 2.90 8.01
CA GLN A 35 17.90 4.14 8.41
C GLN A 35 16.64 3.86 9.23
N ALA A 36 15.82 2.88 8.81
CA ALA A 36 14.62 2.51 9.53
C ALA A 36 14.94 2.07 10.97
N ALA A 37 16.00 1.28 11.16
CA ALA A 37 16.44 0.84 12.48
C ALA A 37 16.85 2.02 13.37
N ARG A 38 17.63 2.97 12.82
CA ARG A 38 18.03 4.20 13.53
C ARG A 38 16.82 5.05 13.92
N GLU A 39 15.95 5.35 12.96
CA GLU A 39 14.73 6.13 13.19
C GLU A 39 13.79 5.45 14.21
N SER A 40 13.72 4.11 14.19
CA SER A 40 12.87 3.37 15.15
C SER A 40 13.39 3.40 16.59
N SER A 41 14.69 3.65 16.79
CA SER A 41 15.29 3.79 18.11
C SER A 41 14.99 5.15 18.74
N GLU A 42 14.61 6.13 17.91
CA GLU A 42 14.09 7.41 18.37
C GLU A 42 12.64 7.21 18.83
N SER A 43 12.29 7.74 20.00
CA SER A 43 10.94 7.57 20.55
C SER A 43 9.90 8.19 19.60
N PRO A 44 8.71 7.59 19.46
CA PRO A 44 7.65 8.16 18.61
C PRO A 44 7.40 9.61 19.01
N HIS A 45 7.42 10.51 18.03
CA HIS A 45 7.36 11.94 18.30
C HIS A 45 6.05 12.28 19.03
N ALA A 46 6.16 12.98 20.16
CA ALA A 46 5.01 13.46 20.92
C ALA A 46 4.06 14.36 20.09
N SER A 47 4.52 14.87 18.95
CA SER A 47 3.76 15.67 18.00
C SER A 47 2.95 14.86 16.98
N TRP A 48 3.13 13.54 16.88
CA TRP A 48 2.39 12.74 15.90
C TRP A 48 0.89 12.69 16.24
N PRO A 49 0.00 12.75 15.23
CA PRO A 49 -1.41 12.47 15.43
C PRO A 49 -1.62 11.06 16.00
N LYS A 50 -2.59 10.90 16.90
CA LYS A 50 -2.90 9.62 17.57
C LYS A 50 -3.07 8.45 16.60
N VAL A 51 -3.64 8.70 15.42
CA VAL A 51 -3.83 7.69 14.37
C VAL A 51 -2.52 7.20 13.75
N VAL A 52 -1.49 8.06 13.68
CA VAL A 52 -0.14 7.69 13.22
C VAL A 52 0.58 6.90 14.31
N THR A 53 0.48 7.32 15.56
CA THR A 53 0.98 6.54 16.71
C THR A 53 0.36 5.15 16.77
N ARG A 54 -0.94 5.02 16.45
CA ARG A 54 -1.62 3.72 16.35
C ARG A 54 -0.99 2.83 15.28
N VAL A 55 -0.69 3.37 14.09
CA VAL A 55 0.01 2.62 13.04
C VAL A 55 1.38 2.16 13.52
N TYR A 56 2.17 3.04 14.12
CA TYR A 56 3.50 2.70 14.65
C TYR A 56 3.43 1.61 15.73
N ASN A 57 2.48 1.68 16.66
CA ASN A 57 2.27 0.62 17.65
C ASN A 57 1.82 -0.70 17.01
N GLY A 58 1.05 -0.65 15.92
CA GLY A 58 0.73 -1.84 15.12
C GLY A 58 1.97 -2.46 14.47
N LEU A 59 2.92 -1.67 13.99
CA LEU A 59 4.20 -2.17 13.47
C LEU A 59 5.02 -2.85 14.58
N ARG A 60 4.99 -2.31 15.80
CA ARG A 60 5.60 -2.95 16.99
C ARG A 60 4.95 -4.27 17.35
N ALA A 61 3.62 -4.35 17.29
CA ALA A 61 2.89 -5.59 17.54
C ALA A 61 3.17 -6.67 16.49
N LEU A 62 3.58 -6.26 15.28
CA LEU A 62 4.01 -7.12 14.19
C LEU A 62 5.53 -7.39 14.19
N ASP A 63 6.29 -6.82 15.13
CA ASP A 63 7.75 -6.90 15.24
C ASP A 63 8.52 -6.43 13.98
N ILE A 64 8.00 -5.40 13.31
CA ILE A 64 8.59 -4.84 12.08
C ILE A 64 8.83 -3.32 12.13
N GLN A 65 8.69 -2.68 13.29
CA GLN A 65 8.91 -1.22 13.44
C GLN A 65 10.31 -0.78 12.99
N GLN A 66 11.32 -1.61 13.23
CA GLN A 66 12.73 -1.38 12.89
C GLN A 66 13.02 -1.50 11.40
N HIS A 67 12.06 -2.00 10.62
CA HIS A 67 12.12 -2.04 9.16
C HIS A 67 11.24 -0.96 8.53
N ALA A 68 10.54 -0.16 9.33
CA ALA A 68 9.57 0.82 8.88
C ALA A 68 10.09 2.24 9.00
N ARG A 69 9.68 3.09 8.06
CA ARG A 69 9.90 4.54 8.13
C ARG A 69 8.59 5.28 8.04
N ILE A 70 8.44 6.35 8.81
CA ILE A 70 7.27 7.23 8.78
C ILE A 70 7.72 8.62 8.32
N TYR A 71 7.15 9.07 7.22
CA TYR A 71 7.41 10.38 6.62
C TYR A 71 6.26 11.32 6.93
N HIS A 72 6.58 12.52 7.40
CA HIS A 72 5.65 13.65 7.40
C HIS A 72 5.82 14.41 6.08
N VAL A 73 4.72 14.66 5.38
CA VAL A 73 4.71 15.37 4.10
C VAL A 73 3.95 16.69 4.23
N ASP A 74 4.21 17.62 3.30
CA ASP A 74 3.50 18.90 3.25
C ASP A 74 1.98 18.71 3.06
N PRO A 75 1.11 19.52 3.67
CA PRO A 75 -0.35 19.44 3.46
C PRO A 75 -0.79 19.55 1.99
N THR A 76 0.03 20.16 1.14
CA THR A 76 -0.21 20.26 -0.31
C THR A 76 0.23 19.00 -1.08
N TYR A 77 0.76 17.97 -0.44
CA TYR A 77 1.26 16.73 -1.06
C TYR A 77 0.30 16.11 -2.10
N TYR A 78 -1.02 16.14 -1.85
CA TYR A 78 -2.01 15.58 -2.77
C TYR A 78 -2.34 16.47 -3.98
N SER A 79 -1.89 17.72 -4.02
CA SER A 79 -1.98 18.58 -5.21
C SER A 79 -0.84 18.35 -6.20
N TRP A 80 0.28 17.77 -5.74
CA TRP A 80 1.46 17.56 -6.58
C TRP A 80 1.30 16.38 -7.54
N PRO A 81 2.01 16.37 -8.69
CA PRO A 81 2.18 15.18 -9.51
C PRO A 81 2.79 14.00 -8.73
N LEU A 82 2.50 12.76 -9.14
CA LEU A 82 3.01 11.55 -8.46
C LEU A 82 4.54 11.50 -8.36
N TYR A 83 5.24 12.07 -9.34
CA TYR A 83 6.69 12.10 -9.35
C TYR A 83 7.27 13.01 -8.26
N GLU A 84 6.70 14.21 -8.07
CA GLU A 84 7.08 15.11 -6.97
C GLU A 84 6.78 14.49 -5.60
N ARG A 85 5.66 13.78 -5.48
CA ARG A 85 5.33 13.00 -4.27
C ARG A 85 6.36 11.91 -3.98
N ALA A 86 6.86 11.23 -5.00
CA ALA A 86 7.89 10.21 -4.83
C ALA A 86 9.20 10.86 -4.36
N LEU A 87 9.61 11.96 -5.00
CA LEU A 87 10.84 12.67 -4.67
C LEU A 87 10.87 13.20 -3.24
N CYS A 88 9.77 13.78 -2.73
CA CYS A 88 9.78 14.36 -1.38
C CYS A 88 10.01 13.32 -0.28
N MET A 89 9.63 12.05 -0.52
CA MET A 89 9.88 10.93 0.38
C MET A 89 11.12 10.11 0.00
N LYS A 90 11.86 10.53 -1.03
CA LYS A 90 13.01 9.79 -1.59
C LYS A 90 12.64 8.38 -2.07
N ALA A 91 11.39 8.21 -2.52
CA ALA A 91 10.94 6.96 -3.14
C ALA A 91 11.58 6.83 -4.53
N PRO A 92 12.00 5.62 -4.96
CA PRO A 92 12.73 5.43 -6.22
C PRO A 92 11.95 5.86 -7.46
N SER A 93 10.63 5.71 -7.45
CA SER A 93 9.75 6.13 -8.55
C SER A 93 8.28 6.19 -8.11
N PRO A 94 7.39 6.80 -8.91
CA PRO A 94 5.94 6.73 -8.70
C PRO A 94 5.37 5.32 -8.56
N ALA A 95 6.03 4.31 -9.15
CA ALA A 95 5.62 2.92 -9.01
C ALA A 95 5.71 2.43 -7.57
N HIS A 96 6.58 3.00 -6.74
CA HIS A 96 6.74 2.60 -5.34
C HIS A 96 5.66 3.20 -4.43
N LEU A 97 4.93 4.21 -4.92
CA LEU A 97 3.80 4.79 -4.20
C LEU A 97 2.58 3.89 -4.34
N CYS A 98 2.07 3.41 -3.22
CA CYS A 98 0.92 2.53 -3.12
C CYS A 98 -0.23 3.17 -2.32
N LYS A 99 -1.42 2.60 -2.48
CA LYS A 99 -2.63 2.95 -1.75
C LYS A 99 -3.34 1.67 -1.31
N LEU A 100 -3.98 1.73 -0.15
CA LEU A 100 -4.92 0.71 0.28
C LEU A 100 -6.34 1.16 -0.08
N VAL A 101 -7.09 0.29 -0.74
CA VAL A 101 -8.45 0.56 -1.19
C VAL A 101 -9.36 -0.54 -0.69
N VAL A 102 -10.41 -0.18 0.05
CA VAL A 102 -11.41 -1.15 0.50
C VAL A 102 -12.45 -1.37 -0.61
N LEU A 103 -12.61 -2.62 -1.01
CA LEU A 103 -13.63 -3.06 -1.95
C LEU A 103 -14.69 -3.90 -1.22
N GLU A 104 -15.95 -3.66 -1.57
CA GLU A 104 -17.11 -4.39 -1.10
C GLU A 104 -17.61 -5.35 -2.18
N ASN A 105 -17.84 -6.60 -1.81
CA ASN A 105 -18.59 -7.53 -2.63
C ASN A 105 -20.10 -7.23 -2.50
N LYS A 106 -20.66 -6.51 -3.47
CA LYS A 106 -22.09 -6.10 -3.48
C LYS A 106 -23.07 -7.26 -3.57
N HIS A 107 -22.59 -8.46 -3.92
CA HIS A 107 -23.41 -9.66 -4.00
C HIS A 107 -23.16 -10.63 -2.84
N TRP A 108 -22.41 -10.19 -1.83
CA TRP A 108 -22.18 -10.97 -0.62
C TRP A 108 -23.51 -11.28 0.08
N ARG A 109 -23.66 -12.53 0.51
CA ARG A 109 -24.77 -13.03 1.32
C ARG A 109 -24.14 -13.81 2.47
N THR A 110 -24.71 -13.66 3.68
CA THR A 110 -24.33 -14.16 5.01
C THR A 110 -23.25 -15.27 5.05
N PRO A 111 -22.25 -15.20 5.96
CA PRO A 111 -21.03 -15.98 5.83
C PRO A 111 -21.28 -17.47 6.11
N THR A 112 -21.24 -18.29 5.07
CA THR A 112 -21.22 -19.76 5.16
C THR A 112 -19.81 -20.34 5.03
N GLU A 113 -18.79 -19.51 4.77
CA GLU A 113 -17.41 -19.94 4.47
C GLU A 113 -16.36 -19.18 5.29
N THR A 114 -15.09 -19.60 5.17
CA THR A 114 -13.95 -18.94 5.80
C THR A 114 -13.90 -17.45 5.48
N HIS A 115 -13.45 -16.64 6.45
CA HIS A 115 -13.43 -15.19 6.34
C HIS A 115 -12.64 -14.66 5.13
N LYS A 116 -11.69 -15.43 4.56
CA LYS A 116 -10.88 -14.99 3.41
C LYS A 116 -11.44 -15.37 2.04
N SER A 117 -12.27 -16.41 1.92
CA SER A 117 -12.85 -16.86 0.63
C SER A 117 -14.21 -16.22 0.32
N ASN A 118 -14.88 -15.68 1.34
CA ASN A 118 -16.20 -15.06 1.22
C ASN A 118 -16.40 -13.91 2.20
N ALA A 119 -15.39 -13.05 2.41
CA ALA A 119 -15.61 -11.79 3.11
C ALA A 119 -16.49 -10.82 2.29
N GLN A 120 -17.25 -9.99 2.99
CA GLN A 120 -17.97 -8.87 2.39
C GLN A 120 -17.00 -7.79 1.90
N TYR A 121 -15.89 -7.56 2.62
CA TYR A 121 -14.91 -6.51 2.33
C TYR A 121 -13.50 -7.07 2.18
N TYR A 122 -12.75 -6.53 1.24
CA TYR A 122 -11.32 -6.79 1.06
C TYR A 122 -10.57 -5.48 0.94
N ALA A 123 -9.41 -5.39 1.57
CA ALA A 123 -8.51 -4.25 1.41
C ALA A 123 -7.44 -4.61 0.37
N VAL A 124 -7.45 -3.93 -0.76
CA VAL A 124 -6.51 -4.18 -1.87
C VAL A 124 -5.39 -3.15 -1.82
N LEU A 125 -4.15 -3.61 -1.69
CA LEU A 125 -2.95 -2.81 -1.77
C LEU A 125 -2.44 -2.79 -3.22
N VAL A 126 -2.40 -1.60 -3.82
CA VAL A 126 -2.11 -1.39 -5.24
C VAL A 126 -1.26 -0.12 -5.44
N GLN A 127 -0.42 -0.09 -6.47
CA GLN A 127 0.37 1.09 -6.82
C GLN A 127 -0.52 2.23 -7.34
N TYR A 128 -0.11 3.50 -7.13
CA TYR A 128 -0.83 4.67 -7.67
C TYR A 128 -0.85 4.70 -9.20
N VAL A 129 0.18 4.13 -9.84
CA VAL A 129 0.29 4.01 -11.30
C VAL A 129 -0.52 2.84 -11.88
N GLN A 130 -1.28 2.12 -11.05
CA GLN A 130 -2.12 1.00 -11.46
C GLN A 130 -3.57 1.18 -10.99
N THR A 131 -4.48 0.47 -11.65
CA THR A 131 -5.89 0.33 -11.27
C THR A 131 -6.16 -1.11 -10.82
N ILE A 132 -7.18 -1.29 -9.98
CA ILE A 132 -7.57 -2.63 -9.50
C ILE A 132 -8.40 -3.32 -10.58
N ASP A 133 -7.99 -4.52 -10.98
CA ASP A 133 -8.80 -5.40 -11.82
C ASP A 133 -9.79 -6.18 -10.95
N THR A 134 -11.02 -5.68 -10.88
CA THR A 134 -12.09 -6.31 -10.10
C THR A 134 -12.51 -7.68 -10.63
N LYS A 135 -12.26 -8.00 -11.91
CA LYS A 135 -12.51 -9.34 -12.48
C LYS A 135 -11.46 -10.31 -12.01
N ALA A 136 -10.18 -9.93 -12.09
CA ALA A 136 -9.08 -10.75 -11.56
C ALA A 136 -9.21 -10.99 -10.05
N LEU A 137 -9.63 -9.95 -9.29
CA LEU A 137 -9.96 -10.09 -7.88
C LEU A 137 -11.09 -11.11 -7.63
N ALA A 138 -12.17 -11.06 -8.40
CA ALA A 138 -13.27 -12.03 -8.32
C ALA A 138 -12.81 -13.46 -8.61
N VAL A 139 -11.96 -13.66 -9.61
CA VAL A 139 -11.36 -14.96 -9.92
C VAL A 139 -10.50 -15.46 -8.76
N TYR A 140 -9.63 -14.61 -8.22
CA TYR A 140 -8.74 -14.96 -7.12
C TYR A 140 -9.51 -15.37 -5.86
N VAL A 141 -10.43 -14.52 -5.39
CA VAL A 141 -11.21 -14.79 -4.17
C VAL A 141 -12.06 -16.05 -4.33
N ARG A 142 -12.66 -16.27 -5.49
CA ARG A 142 -13.40 -17.51 -5.79
C ARG A 142 -12.50 -18.75 -5.72
N ALA A 143 -11.26 -18.65 -6.20
CA ALA A 143 -10.31 -19.75 -6.14
C ALA A 143 -9.91 -20.11 -4.70
N LEU A 144 -9.82 -19.13 -3.79
CA LEU A 144 -9.57 -19.38 -2.36
C LEU A 144 -10.64 -20.28 -1.72
N GLY A 145 -11.89 -20.17 -2.17
CA GLY A 145 -13.00 -21.02 -1.73
C GLY A 145 -13.05 -22.39 -2.42
N GLY A 146 -12.04 -22.76 -3.22
CA GLY A 146 -12.05 -23.97 -4.04
C GLY A 146 -13.07 -23.93 -5.17
N ASN A 147 -13.41 -22.72 -5.66
CA ASN A 147 -14.38 -22.50 -6.73
C ASN A 147 -15.81 -23.01 -6.47
N LYS A 148 -16.16 -23.27 -5.21
CA LYS A 148 -17.48 -23.79 -4.78
C LYS A 148 -18.62 -22.83 -5.11
N MET A 149 -18.40 -21.53 -4.94
CA MET A 149 -19.38 -20.49 -5.28
C MET A 149 -19.29 -20.09 -6.75
N ALA A 150 -20.45 -19.78 -7.35
CA ALA A 150 -20.51 -19.29 -8.72
C ALA A 150 -19.93 -17.87 -8.83
N SER A 151 -19.30 -17.55 -9.95
CA SER A 151 -18.65 -16.25 -10.22
C SER A 151 -19.57 -15.04 -10.00
N ARG A 152 -20.87 -15.18 -10.29
CA ARG A 152 -21.89 -14.13 -10.07
C ARG A 152 -21.99 -13.63 -8.62
N HIS A 153 -21.49 -14.39 -7.64
CA HIS A 153 -21.48 -14.00 -6.23
C HIS A 153 -20.35 -13.03 -5.88
N PHE A 154 -19.44 -12.74 -6.81
CA PHE A 154 -18.29 -11.86 -6.58
C PHE A 154 -18.39 -10.62 -7.46
N LYS A 155 -19.02 -9.57 -6.94
CA LYS A 155 -19.15 -8.27 -7.61
C LYS A 155 -18.53 -7.17 -6.75
N PHE A 156 -17.25 -6.93 -6.96
CA PHE A 156 -16.49 -5.93 -6.21
C PHE A 156 -16.75 -4.51 -6.71
N ARG A 157 -17.00 -3.61 -5.77
CA ARG A 157 -17.11 -2.16 -5.97
C ARG A 157 -16.35 -1.44 -4.86
N LEU A 158 -15.98 -0.18 -5.10
CA LEU A 158 -15.41 0.66 -4.06
C LEU A 158 -16.39 0.72 -2.88
N ALA A 159 -15.89 0.46 -1.67
CA ALA A 159 -16.68 0.65 -0.47
C ALA A 159 -16.97 2.15 -0.28
N ASP A 160 -18.09 2.46 0.37
CA ASP A 160 -18.39 3.83 0.75
C ASP A 160 -17.25 4.40 1.64
N PRO A 161 -16.83 5.67 1.49
CA PRO A 161 -15.76 6.23 2.30
C PRO A 161 -15.99 6.12 3.81
N GLN A 162 -17.23 6.26 4.27
CA GLN A 162 -17.58 6.13 5.69
C GLN A 162 -17.43 4.69 6.16
N VAL A 163 -17.88 3.71 5.36
CA VAL A 163 -17.66 2.28 5.63
C VAL A 163 -16.17 1.93 5.65
N SER A 164 -15.39 2.46 4.70
CA SER A 164 -13.94 2.31 4.69
C SER A 164 -13.30 2.87 5.96
N LYS A 165 -13.76 4.02 6.43
CA LYS A 165 -13.28 4.63 7.69
C LYS A 165 -13.65 3.80 8.91
N GLU A 166 -14.84 3.24 8.96
CA GLU A 166 -15.27 2.36 10.07
C GLU A 166 -14.45 1.06 10.12
N LEU A 167 -14.24 0.44 8.95
CA LEU A 167 -13.47 -0.79 8.83
C LEU A 167 -11.98 -0.58 9.16
N THR A 168 -11.37 0.46 8.59
CA THR A 168 -9.92 0.69 8.71
C THR A 168 -9.54 1.57 9.88
N GLY A 169 -10.45 2.41 10.36
CA GLY A 169 -10.18 3.46 11.34
C GLY A 169 -9.44 4.67 10.76
N TYR A 170 -9.32 4.79 9.44
CA TYR A 170 -8.53 5.83 8.77
C TYR A 170 -9.34 6.57 7.71
N ASP A 171 -9.11 7.87 7.60
CA ASP A 171 -9.69 8.70 6.55
C ASP A 171 -9.05 8.44 5.17
N LYS A 172 -9.76 8.85 4.12
CA LYS A 172 -9.28 8.81 2.72
C LYS A 172 -7.88 9.40 2.63
N ASN A 173 -7.03 8.82 1.78
CA ASN A 173 -5.62 9.20 1.57
C ASN A 173 -4.67 8.92 2.75
N GLY A 174 -5.17 8.62 3.95
CA GLY A 174 -4.37 8.19 5.10
C GLY A 174 -4.39 6.68 5.35
N VAL A 175 -5.15 5.90 4.59
CA VAL A 175 -5.45 4.50 4.92
C VAL A 175 -4.18 3.63 4.99
N SER A 176 -4.03 2.93 6.11
CA SER A 176 -2.96 1.96 6.38
C SER A 176 -3.56 0.56 6.57
N PRO A 177 -2.88 -0.52 6.11
CA PRO A 177 -3.28 -1.90 6.38
C PRO A 177 -2.88 -2.36 7.79
N VAL A 178 -2.09 -1.56 8.51
CA VAL A 178 -1.64 -1.85 9.88
C VAL A 178 -2.62 -1.25 10.88
N ALA A 179 -2.94 -2.02 11.93
CA ALA A 179 -3.80 -1.58 13.04
C ALA A 179 -5.19 -1.05 12.61
N MET A 180 -5.79 -1.72 11.61
CA MET A 180 -7.19 -1.47 11.23
C MET A 180 -8.15 -1.83 12.37
N THR A 181 -9.26 -1.09 12.48
CA THR A 181 -10.30 -1.34 13.50
C THR A 181 -10.93 -2.74 13.38
N HIS A 182 -11.08 -3.22 12.14
CA HIS A 182 -11.62 -4.54 11.83
C HIS A 182 -10.58 -5.38 11.08
N ASN A 183 -10.65 -6.70 11.26
CA ASN A 183 -9.79 -7.65 10.55
C ASN A 183 -10.27 -7.85 9.10
N VAL A 184 -10.02 -6.86 8.25
CA VAL A 184 -10.32 -6.92 6.81
C VAL A 184 -9.20 -7.67 6.09
N PRO A 185 -9.49 -8.74 5.31
CA PRO A 185 -8.46 -9.44 4.55
C PRO A 185 -7.74 -8.51 3.59
N VAL A 186 -6.41 -8.50 3.65
CA VAL A 186 -5.55 -7.70 2.78
C VAL A 186 -5.06 -8.53 1.61
N ILE A 187 -5.19 -7.98 0.39
CA ILE A 187 -4.64 -8.54 -0.85
C ILE A 187 -3.65 -7.54 -1.44
N MET A 188 -2.38 -7.91 -1.51
CA MET A 188 -1.33 -7.17 -2.20
C MET A 188 -1.28 -7.56 -3.67
N SER A 189 -1.23 -6.56 -4.56
CA SER A 189 -0.97 -6.82 -5.97
C SER A 189 0.43 -7.40 -6.21
N THR A 190 0.53 -8.43 -7.04
CA THR A 190 1.81 -9.01 -7.49
C THR A 190 2.75 -7.97 -8.13
N SER A 191 2.24 -6.88 -8.71
CA SER A 191 3.10 -5.82 -9.25
C SER A 191 3.95 -5.14 -8.16
N ILE A 192 3.48 -5.12 -6.91
CA ILE A 192 4.24 -4.59 -5.76
C ILE A 192 5.40 -5.53 -5.40
N THR A 193 5.22 -6.85 -5.54
CA THR A 193 6.28 -7.83 -5.28
C THR A 193 7.40 -7.80 -6.32
N GLN A 194 7.20 -7.06 -7.41
CA GLN A 194 8.16 -6.91 -8.51
C GLN A 194 8.91 -5.55 -8.45
N LEU A 195 8.67 -4.73 -7.42
CA LEU A 195 9.35 -3.46 -7.24
C LEU A 195 10.87 -3.66 -7.14
N GLN A 196 11.60 -2.74 -7.78
CA GLN A 196 13.04 -2.65 -7.71
C GLN A 196 13.43 -1.19 -7.41
N PRO A 197 13.94 -0.90 -6.21
CA PRO A 197 14.10 -1.79 -5.05
C PRO A 197 12.78 -2.26 -4.40
N PRO A 198 12.79 -3.40 -3.68
CA PRO A 198 11.57 -4.02 -3.13
C PRO A 198 11.09 -3.32 -1.84
N VAL A 199 10.79 -2.02 -1.93
CA VAL A 199 10.24 -1.18 -0.86
C VAL A 199 9.02 -0.44 -1.39
N PHE A 200 8.00 -0.21 -0.59
CA PHE A 200 6.80 0.53 -1.02
C PHE A 200 6.36 1.55 0.02
N TRP A 201 5.65 2.59 -0.43
CA TRP A 201 5.11 3.67 0.39
C TRP A 201 3.59 3.64 0.38
N LEU A 202 2.94 3.93 1.51
CA LEU A 202 1.48 4.01 1.63
C LEU A 202 1.05 4.93 2.77
N GLY A 203 -0.25 5.05 3.03
CA GLY A 203 -0.76 5.85 4.15
C GLY A 203 -0.31 5.33 5.52
N ALA A 204 0.08 6.24 6.42
CA ALA A 204 0.44 5.94 7.81
C ALA A 204 -0.68 6.34 8.80
N GLY A 205 -1.94 6.26 8.39
CA GLY A 205 -3.10 6.57 9.21
C GLY A 205 -3.55 8.02 9.18
N HIS A 206 -2.78 8.93 8.56
CA HIS A 206 -3.10 10.33 8.39
C HIS A 206 -2.75 10.80 6.96
N VAL A 207 -3.46 11.81 6.45
CA VAL A 207 -3.26 12.34 5.10
C VAL A 207 -1.84 12.89 4.89
N ASP A 208 -1.25 13.49 5.93
CA ASP A 208 0.10 14.06 5.87
C ASP A 208 1.20 13.10 6.32
N TYR A 209 0.88 11.83 6.56
CA TYR A 209 1.86 10.83 7.00
C TYR A 209 1.89 9.62 6.08
N LYS A 210 3.10 9.13 5.80
CA LYS A 210 3.35 8.02 4.87
C LYS A 210 4.24 6.99 5.51
N LEU A 211 3.87 5.73 5.36
CA LEU A 211 4.60 4.57 5.86
C LEU A 211 5.43 4.03 4.68
N ALA A 212 6.67 3.64 4.93
CA ALA A 212 7.47 2.89 3.97
C ALA A 212 8.02 1.62 4.60
N LEU A 213 8.00 0.52 3.85
CA LEU A 213 8.39 -0.82 4.32
C LEU A 213 8.97 -1.66 3.17
N PRO A 214 9.90 -2.59 3.44
CA PRO A 214 10.27 -3.63 2.49
C PRO A 214 9.08 -4.54 2.21
N VAL A 215 8.93 -4.94 0.96
CA VAL A 215 7.77 -5.73 0.49
C VAL A 215 7.71 -7.08 1.21
N GLN A 216 8.83 -7.80 1.27
CA GLN A 216 8.87 -9.14 1.88
C GLN A 216 8.62 -9.08 3.39
N THR A 217 9.20 -8.11 4.10
CA THR A 217 8.96 -7.89 5.54
C THR A 217 7.47 -7.71 5.83
N PHE A 218 6.75 -6.95 5.00
CA PHE A 218 5.31 -6.77 5.18
C PHE A 218 4.52 -8.06 4.92
N ILE A 219 4.85 -8.80 3.84
CA ILE A 219 4.18 -10.07 3.51
C ILE A 219 4.36 -11.07 4.66
N ASP A 220 5.59 -11.24 5.15
CA ASP A 220 5.91 -12.22 6.19
C ASP A 220 5.24 -11.87 7.51
N ALA A 221 5.25 -10.60 7.91
CA ALA A 221 4.65 -10.19 9.18
C ALA A 221 3.12 -10.20 9.16
N THR A 222 2.49 -9.87 8.03
CA THR A 222 1.02 -9.75 7.95
C THR A 222 0.33 -10.99 7.41
N GLN A 223 1.07 -11.88 6.75
CA GLN A 223 0.51 -13.03 6.02
C GLN A 223 -0.62 -12.59 5.06
N CYS A 224 -0.46 -11.40 4.45
CA CYS A 224 -1.40 -10.89 3.46
C CYS A 224 -1.39 -11.77 2.21
N MET A 225 -2.53 -11.82 1.53
CA MET A 225 -2.63 -12.54 0.26
C MET A 225 -1.90 -11.77 -0.84
N VAL A 226 -1.28 -12.48 -1.79
CA VAL A 226 -0.64 -11.88 -2.97
C VAL A 226 -1.33 -12.41 -4.23
N ALA A 227 -1.74 -11.51 -5.13
CA ALA A 227 -2.49 -11.89 -6.32
C ALA A 227 -2.34 -10.88 -7.47
N PRO A 228 -2.47 -11.32 -8.75
CA PRO A 228 -2.45 -10.42 -9.90
C PRO A 228 -3.80 -9.69 -10.05
N VAL A 229 -4.05 -8.72 -9.18
CA VAL A 229 -5.34 -8.01 -9.06
C VAL A 229 -5.29 -6.56 -9.54
N SER A 230 -4.30 -6.21 -10.34
CA SER A 230 -4.16 -4.87 -10.90
C SER A 230 -3.65 -4.88 -12.33
N GLN A 231 -3.90 -3.76 -13.00
CA GLN A 231 -3.50 -3.50 -14.37
C GLN A 231 -2.97 -2.06 -14.48
N PRO A 232 -2.06 -1.75 -15.42
CA PRO A 232 -1.62 -0.39 -15.67
C PRO A 232 -2.81 0.56 -15.87
N VAL A 233 -2.66 1.83 -15.45
CA VAL A 233 -3.64 2.86 -15.82
C VAL A 233 -3.57 3.04 -17.34
N THR A 234 -4.63 2.68 -18.05
CA THR A 234 -4.81 3.10 -19.44
C THR A 234 -5.29 4.54 -19.43
N PHE A 235 -4.51 5.44 -20.04
CA PHE A 235 -5.00 6.75 -20.41
C PHE A 235 -5.64 6.57 -21.80
N ASP A 236 -6.97 6.56 -21.84
CA ASP A 236 -7.72 6.72 -23.09
C ASP A 236 -7.63 8.18 -23.56
#